data_AF-A0A0N0U439-F1
#
_entry.id   AF-A0A0N0U439-F1
#
_cell.length_a   1.000
_cell.length_b   1.000
_cell.length_c   1.000
_cell.angle_alpha   90.00
_cell.angle_beta   90.00
_cell.angle_gamma   90.00
#
_symmetry.space_group_name_H-M   'P 1'
#
loop_
_entity.id
_entity.type
_entity.pdbx_description
1 polymer ?
#
loop_
_entity_poly.entity_id
_entity_poly.type
_entity_poly.pdbx_seq_one_letter_code
_entity_poly.pdbx_strand_id
1 'polypeptide(L)'
;MLKLAKITRIITIISSILCYLVTAFFVMLRFYSMQFDKTNKMFVRGYYPYDISVSPNYELTMIGQCIAGSCSTTIYSCVDTFIAMLVLHACGQISNLKNELREIRLHEKTDVQAKLKKIVEKHNYVTRFVLKGNY
;
A
#
# COMPACT_ATOMS: atom_id res chain seq x y z
N MET A 1 11.34 16.56 11.00
CA MET A 1 11.18 16.09 9.61
C MET A 1 12.11 14.93 9.31
N LEU A 2 13.42 15.15 9.07
CA LEU A 2 14.37 14.09 8.68
C LEU A 2 14.49 12.91 9.66
N LYS A 3 14.47 13.14 10.98
CA LYS A 3 14.51 12.05 11.98
C LYS A 3 13.24 11.19 11.96
N LEU A 4 12.06 11.80 11.87
CA LEU A 4 10.78 11.09 11.79
C LEU A 4 10.66 10.31 10.47
N ALA A 5 11.04 10.94 9.35
CA ALA A 5 11.06 10.28 8.04
C ALA A 5 12.01 9.06 8.01
N LYS A 6 13.18 9.16 8.67
CA LYS A 6 14.10 8.01 8.82
C LYS A 6 13.47 6.89 9.64
N ILE A 7 12.84 7.20 10.77
CA ILE A 7 12.17 6.21 11.63
C ILE A 7 11.05 5.53 10.86
N THR A 8 10.17 6.29 10.18
CA THR A 8 9.08 5.69 9.41
C THR A 8 9.60 4.83 8.27
N ARG A 9 10.65 5.28 7.55
CA ARG A 9 11.26 4.47 6.49
C ARG A 9 11.83 3.15 7.02
N ILE A 10 12.48 3.15 8.19
CA ILE A 10 12.97 1.93 8.84
C ILE A 10 11.80 1.01 9.21
N ILE A 11 10.73 1.56 9.82
CA ILE A 11 9.54 0.78 10.19
C ILE A 11 8.91 0.14 8.95
N THR A 12 8.72 0.90 7.86
CA THR A 12 8.15 0.39 6.62
C THR A 12 9.03 -0.67 5.96
N ILE A 13 10.35 -0.52 6.00
CA ILE A 13 11.28 -1.54 5.48
C ILE A 13 11.17 -2.82 6.31
N ILE A 14 11.21 -2.70 7.65
CA ILE A 14 11.10 -3.86 8.55
C ILE A 14 9.75 -4.57 8.36
N SER A 15 8.64 -3.83 8.33
CA SER A 15 7.31 -4.41 8.15
C SER A 15 7.18 -5.11 6.80
N SER A 16 7.76 -4.53 5.73
CA SER A 16 7.79 -5.14 4.40
C SER A 16 8.61 -6.44 4.40
N ILE A 17 9.80 -6.43 4.99
CA ILE A 17 10.67 -7.62 5.11
C ILE A 17 9.94 -8.73 5.88
N LEU A 18 9.33 -8.40 7.01
CA LEU A 18 8.56 -9.36 7.80
C LEU A 18 7.40 -9.96 7.00
N CYS A 19 6.67 -9.14 6.23
CA CYS A 19 5.58 -9.61 5.38
C CYS A 19 6.06 -10.60 4.29
N TYR A 20 7.18 -10.28 3.62
CA TYR A 20 7.81 -11.19 2.66
C TYR A 20 8.31 -12.48 3.30
N LEU A 21 8.89 -12.41 4.50
CA LEU A 21 9.34 -13.58 5.25
C LEU A 21 8.18 -14.51 5.64
N VAL A 22 7.07 -13.94 6.14
CA VAL A 22 5.86 -14.71 6.47
C VAL A 22 5.29 -15.38 5.22
N THR A 23 5.22 -14.64 4.11
CA THR A 23 4.73 -15.16 2.83
C THR A 23 5.62 -16.29 2.31
N ALA A 24 6.94 -16.12 2.33
CA ALA A 24 7.90 -17.15 1.92
C ALA A 24 7.81 -18.39 2.81
N PHE A 25 7.71 -18.21 4.13
CA PHE A 25 7.54 -19.31 5.08
C PHE A 25 6.24 -20.07 4.84
N PHE A 26 5.13 -19.36 4.61
CA PHE A 26 3.85 -19.98 4.25
C PHE A 26 3.96 -20.79 2.95
N VAL A 27 4.60 -20.24 1.92
CA VAL A 27 4.83 -20.94 0.64
C VAL A 27 5.65 -22.21 0.86
N MET A 28 6.74 -22.14 1.63
CA MET A 28 7.58 -23.29 1.95
C MET A 28 6.81 -24.38 2.70
N LEU A 29 6.04 -24.00 3.72
CA LEU A 29 5.18 -24.93 4.46
C LEU A 29 4.13 -25.59 3.55
N ARG A 30 3.55 -24.84 2.60
CA ARG A 30 2.59 -25.38 1.64
C ARG A 30 3.26 -26.39 0.70
N PHE A 31 4.44 -26.07 0.17
CA PHE A 31 5.21 -27.02 -0.65
C PHE A 31 5.55 -28.30 0.12
N TYR A 32 5.99 -28.17 1.37
CA TYR A 32 6.25 -29.32 2.24
C TYR A 32 4.98 -30.16 2.45
N SER A 33 3.87 -29.53 2.84
CA SER A 33 2.59 -30.22 3.05
C SER A 33 2.07 -30.94 1.79
N MET A 34 2.30 -30.39 0.60
CA MET A 34 1.87 -31.00 -0.67
C MET A 34 2.62 -32.30 -0.99
N GLN A 35 3.84 -32.49 -0.48
CA GLN A 35 4.55 -33.76 -0.65
C GLN A 35 3.93 -34.91 0.15
N PHE A 36 3.32 -34.60 1.31
CA PHE A 36 2.72 -35.61 2.19
C PHE A 36 1.23 -35.81 1.96
N ASP A 37 0.54 -34.85 1.35
CA ASP A 37 -0.90 -34.92 1.11
C ASP A 37 -1.22 -35.35 -0.33
N LYS A 38 -1.52 -36.64 -0.51
CA LYS A 38 -1.94 -37.22 -1.80
C LYS A 38 -3.29 -36.67 -2.32
N THR A 39 -4.06 -36.01 -1.46
CA THR A 39 -5.39 -35.46 -1.77
C THR A 39 -5.29 -34.04 -2.32
N ASN A 40 -4.27 -33.29 -1.90
CA ASN A 40 -4.05 -31.89 -2.30
C ASN A 40 -2.94 -31.74 -3.32
N LYS A 41 -3.30 -31.88 -4.58
CA LYS A 41 -2.37 -31.64 -5.68
C LYS A 41 -2.09 -30.15 -5.91
N MET A 42 -2.93 -29.23 -5.42
CA MET A 42 -2.83 -27.79 -5.75
C MET A 42 -2.38 -26.89 -4.60
N PHE A 43 -1.66 -25.83 -4.97
CA PHE A 43 -1.12 -24.85 -4.03
C PHE A 43 -2.25 -24.08 -3.35
N VAL A 44 -3.20 -23.61 -4.15
CA VAL A 44 -4.50 -23.05 -3.73
C VAL A 44 -5.62 -23.98 -4.17
N ARG A 45 -6.56 -24.30 -3.27
CA ARG A 45 -7.76 -25.04 -3.64
C ARG A 45 -8.73 -24.09 -4.35
N GLY A 46 -9.19 -24.48 -5.53
CA GLY A 46 -10.17 -23.72 -6.30
C GLY A 46 -10.97 -24.65 -7.21
N TYR A 47 -12.13 -24.17 -7.64
CA TYR A 47 -12.89 -24.83 -8.70
C TYR A 47 -12.30 -24.42 -10.05
N TYR A 48 -12.02 -25.41 -10.89
CA TYR A 48 -11.56 -25.23 -12.26
C TYR A 48 -12.54 -25.92 -13.20
N PRO A 49 -12.96 -25.29 -14.31
CA PRO A 49 -13.93 -25.86 -15.25
C PRO A 49 -13.34 -26.94 -16.17
N TYR A 50 -12.12 -27.41 -15.88
CA TYR A 50 -11.39 -28.42 -16.66
C TYR A 50 -10.70 -29.40 -15.70
N ASP A 51 -10.30 -30.57 -16.24
CA ASP A 51 -9.57 -31.56 -15.43
C ASP A 51 -8.14 -31.07 -15.15
N ILE A 52 -7.89 -30.85 -13.86
CA ILE A 52 -6.64 -30.36 -13.28
C ILE A 52 -5.73 -31.49 -12.78
N SER A 53 -6.17 -32.75 -12.83
CA SER A 53 -5.37 -33.92 -12.44
C SER A 53 -4.55 -34.48 -13.60
N VAL A 54 -4.80 -34.02 -14.82
CA VAL A 54 -4.14 -34.50 -16.05
C VAL A 54 -3.04 -33.53 -16.49
N SER A 55 -1.92 -34.08 -16.97
CA SER A 55 -0.87 -33.31 -17.62
C SER A 55 -1.32 -32.92 -19.04
N PRO A 56 -1.09 -31.69 -19.54
CA PRO A 56 -0.28 -30.60 -18.96
C PRO A 56 -1.07 -29.56 -18.12
N ASN A 57 -2.37 -29.77 -17.95
CA ASN A 57 -3.26 -28.78 -17.29
C ASN A 57 -2.88 -28.53 -15.83
N TYR A 58 -2.44 -29.58 -15.15
CA TYR A 58 -1.96 -29.52 -13.78
C TYR A 58 -0.78 -28.54 -13.64
N GLU A 59 0.26 -28.72 -14.46
CA GLU A 59 1.48 -27.92 -14.44
C GLU A 59 1.17 -26.47 -14.80
N LEU A 60 0.35 -26.26 -15.83
CA LEU A 60 -0.06 -24.92 -16.25
C LEU A 60 -0.84 -24.18 -15.15
N THR A 61 -1.75 -24.88 -14.48
CA THR A 61 -2.54 -24.28 -13.39
C THR A 61 -1.66 -23.95 -12.20
N MET A 62 -0.69 -24.81 -11.86
CA MET A 62 0.26 -24.56 -10.79
C MET A 62 1.18 -23.37 -11.08
N ILE A 63 1.69 -23.25 -12.31
CA ILE A 63 2.44 -22.06 -12.75
C ILE A 63 1.56 -20.81 -12.65
N GLY A 64 0.31 -20.90 -13.10
CA GLY A 64 -0.67 -19.81 -13.00
C GLY A 64 -0.93 -19.39 -11.55
N GLN A 65 -1.08 -20.33 -10.61
CA GLN A 65 -1.24 -20.05 -9.18
C GLN A 65 -0.01 -19.37 -8.59
N CYS A 66 1.20 -19.80 -8.98
CA CYS A 66 2.44 -19.14 -8.55
C CYS A 66 2.51 -17.69 -9.03
N ILE A 67 2.26 -17.45 -10.32
CA ILE A 67 2.25 -16.10 -10.90
C ILE A 67 1.19 -15.23 -10.23
N ALA A 68 -0.04 -15.74 -10.09
CA ALA A 68 -1.13 -15.01 -9.45
C ALA A 68 -0.83 -14.69 -7.98
N GLY A 69 -0.22 -15.62 -7.24
CA GLY A 69 0.22 -15.41 -5.86
C GLY A 69 1.30 -14.34 -5.74
N SER A 70 2.30 -14.38 -6.62
CA SER A 70 3.34 -13.34 -6.69
C SER A 70 2.75 -11.97 -7.03
N CYS A 71 1.94 -11.88 -8.09
CA CYS A 71 1.27 -10.64 -8.48
C CYS A 71 0.39 -10.09 -7.35
N SER A 72 -0.39 -10.93 -6.68
CA SER A 72 -1.22 -10.52 -5.56
C SER A 72 -0.39 -9.93 -4.42
N THR A 73 0.69 -10.63 -4.02
CA THR A 73 1.60 -10.16 -2.96
C THR A 73 2.23 -8.81 -3.31
N THR A 74 2.66 -8.64 -4.57
CA THR A 74 3.21 -7.37 -5.07
C THR A 74 2.16 -6.26 -5.03
N ILE A 75 0.96 -6.50 -5.54
CA ILE A 75 -0.12 -5.49 -5.56
C ILE A 75 -0.47 -5.04 -4.14
N TYR A 76 -0.65 -5.98 -3.20
CA TYR A 76 -0.92 -5.65 -1.80
C TYR A 76 0.21 -4.81 -1.19
N SER A 77 1.46 -5.22 -1.40
CA SER A 77 2.62 -4.47 -0.89
C SER A 77 2.73 -3.07 -1.50
N CYS A 78 2.41 -2.92 -2.79
CA CYS A 78 2.38 -1.64 -3.48
C CYS A 78 1.31 -0.71 -2.91
N VAL A 79 0.10 -1.20 -2.68
CA VAL A 79 -1.00 -0.42 -2.09
C VAL A 79 -0.63 0.08 -0.69
N ASP A 80 -0.12 -0.81 0.17
CA ASP A 80 0.28 -0.44 1.54
C ASP A 80 1.39 0.61 1.54
N THR A 81 2.40 0.43 0.69
CA THR A 81 3.52 1.37 0.56
C THR A 81 3.04 2.72 0.02
N PHE A 82 2.11 2.71 -0.93
CA PHE A 82 1.52 3.93 -1.50
C PHE A 82 0.74 4.71 -0.44
N ILE A 83 -0.11 4.04 0.35
CA ILE A 83 -0.86 4.67 1.45
C ILE A 83 0.11 5.26 2.48
N ALA A 84 1.13 4.50 2.90
CA ALA A 84 2.14 4.98 3.84
C ALA A 84 2.88 6.23 3.31
N MET A 85 3.24 6.24 2.03
CA MET A 85 3.87 7.39 1.36
C MET A 85 2.95 8.61 1.35
N LEU A 86 1.67 8.44 1.01
CA LEU A 86 0.70 9.53 0.99
C LEU A 86 0.53 10.16 2.38
N VAL A 87 0.39 9.34 3.42
CA VAL A 87 0.28 9.81 4.81
C VAL A 87 1.53 10.58 5.22
N LEU A 88 2.71 10.05 4.92
CA LEU A 88 3.98 10.72 5.20
C LEU A 88 4.11 12.05 4.47
N HIS A 89 3.73 12.10 3.19
CA HIS A 89 3.76 13.32 2.40
C HIS A 89 2.80 14.37 2.98
N ALA A 90 1.57 13.99 3.32
CA ALA A 90 0.60 14.89 3.94
C ALA A 90 1.10 15.44 5.29
N CYS A 91 1.63 14.58 6.16
CA CYS A 91 2.25 14.98 7.42
C CYS A 91 3.44 15.93 7.21
N GLY A 92 4.26 15.69 6.19
CA GLY A 92 5.35 16.57 5.78
C GLY A 92 4.86 17.94 5.34
N GLN A 93 3.85 18.00 4.47
CA GLN A 93 3.25 19.25 4.01
C GLN A 93 2.67 20.07 5.19
N ILE A 94 1.96 19.43 6.11
CA ILE A 94 1.43 20.08 7.32
C ILE A 94 2.56 20.60 8.22
N SER A 95 3.63 19.81 8.41
CA SER A 95 4.77 20.26 9.22
C SER A 95 5.55 21.41 8.58
N ASN A 96 5.66 21.46 7.25
CA ASN A 96 6.25 22.59 6.55
C ASN A 96 5.39 23.84 6.71
N LEU A 97 4.07 23.72 6.51
CA LEU A 97 3.13 24.81 6.75
C LEU A 97 3.25 25.34 8.19
N LYS A 98 3.32 24.45 9.19
CA LYS A 98 3.53 24.85 10.60
C LYS A 98 4.81 25.64 10.80
N ASN A 99 5.90 25.28 10.12
CA ASN A 99 7.18 26.00 10.22
C ASN A 99 7.09 27.38 9.54
N GLU A 100 6.52 27.47 8.33
CA GLU A 100 6.29 28.76 7.65
C GLU A 100 5.39 29.69 8.48
N LEU A 101 4.32 29.15 9.07
CA LEU A 101 3.43 29.89 9.98
C LEU A 101 4.20 30.45 11.20
N ARG A 102 5.18 29.70 11.72
CA ARG A 102 5.99 30.10 12.88
C ARG A 102 7.00 31.19 12.52
N GLU A 103 7.60 31.12 11.33
CA GLU A 103 8.53 32.15 10.85
C GLU A 103 7.83 33.47 10.56
N ILE A 104 6.63 33.44 9.96
CA ILE A 104 5.86 34.67 9.73
C ILE A 104 5.25 35.22 11.02
N ARG A 105 5.01 34.39 12.05
CA ARG A 105 4.71 34.94 13.38
C ARG A 105 5.88 35.74 13.96
N LEU A 106 7.12 35.45 13.53
CA LEU A 106 8.32 36.22 13.89
C LEU A 106 8.52 37.45 12.98
N HIS A 107 7.97 37.46 11.76
CA HIS A 107 7.94 38.60 10.83
C HIS A 107 6.55 38.81 10.21
N GLU A 108 5.81 39.80 10.73
CA GLU A 108 4.49 40.33 10.30
C GLU A 108 3.37 39.32 9.90
N LYS A 109 2.31 39.26 10.72
CA LYS A 109 1.17 38.32 10.67
C LYS A 109 0.35 38.26 9.36
N THR A 110 0.49 39.22 8.45
CA THR A 110 -0.41 39.43 7.31
C THR A 110 -0.20 38.42 6.17
N ASP A 111 1.03 37.93 5.93
CA ASP A 111 1.32 36.96 4.84
C ASP A 111 0.78 35.54 5.14
N VAL A 112 0.77 35.15 6.41
CA VAL A 112 0.26 33.84 6.87
C VAL A 112 -1.23 33.68 6.68
N GLN A 113 -1.99 34.68 7.12
CA GLN A 113 -3.43 34.64 6.96
C GLN A 113 -3.79 34.61 5.49
N ALA A 114 -3.06 35.31 4.63
CA ALA A 114 -3.29 35.31 3.18
C ALA A 114 -3.03 33.93 2.55
N LYS A 115 -1.92 33.26 2.87
CA LYS A 115 -1.61 31.91 2.34
C LYS A 115 -2.56 30.84 2.86
N LEU A 116 -2.86 30.84 4.16
CA LEU A 116 -3.77 29.87 4.77
C LEU A 116 -5.21 30.08 4.26
N LYS A 117 -5.66 31.32 4.10
CA LYS A 117 -6.94 31.65 3.49
C LYS A 117 -7.04 31.10 2.07
N LYS A 118 -5.99 31.23 1.26
CA LYS A 118 -5.95 30.64 -0.10
C LYS A 118 -6.09 29.12 -0.10
N ILE A 119 -5.45 28.41 0.82
CA ILE A 119 -5.53 26.95 0.90
C ILE A 119 -6.96 26.53 1.33
N VAL A 120 -7.54 27.20 2.33
CA VAL A 120 -8.90 26.92 2.80
C VAL A 120 -9.94 27.26 1.74
N GLU A 121 -9.79 28.38 1.02
CA GLU A 121 -10.67 28.76 -0.09
C GLU A 121 -10.59 27.75 -1.23
N LYS A 122 -9.40 27.26 -1.58
CA LYS A 122 -9.24 26.24 -2.62
C LYS A 122 -9.85 24.90 -2.19
N HIS A 123 -9.69 24.51 -0.94
CA HIS A 123 -10.32 23.30 -0.40
C HIS A 123 -11.86 23.41 -0.38
N ASN A 124 -12.41 24.54 0.11
CA ASN A 124 -13.86 24.80 0.09
C ASN A 124 -14.44 24.90 -1.32
N TYR A 125 -13.70 25.45 -2.28
CA TYR A 125 -14.10 25.50 -3.68
C TYR A 125 -14.22 24.09 -4.27
N VAL A 126 -13.21 23.24 -4.07
CA VAL A 126 -13.24 21.85 -4.54
C VAL A 126 -14.38 21.07 -3.89
N THR A 127 -14.58 21.22 -2.58
CA THR A 127 -15.70 20.58 -1.86
C THR A 127 -17.06 21.05 -2.39
N ARG A 128 -17.24 22.35 -2.66
CA ARG A 128 -18.47 22.87 -3.28
C ARG A 128 -18.69 22.37 -4.70
N PHE A 129 -17.62 22.22 -5.48
CA PHE A 129 -17.72 21.74 -6.86
C PHE A 129 -18.15 20.27 -6.92
N VAL A 130 -17.59 19.43 -6.04
CA VAL A 130 -17.99 18.02 -5.89
C VAL A 130 -19.44 17.90 -5.40
N LEU A 131 -19.88 18.76 -4.47
CA LEU A 131 -21.26 18.75 -3.99
C LEU A 131 -22.27 19.26 -5.03
N LYS A 132 -21.87 20.16 -5.95
CA LYS A 132 -22.73 20.64 -7.03
C LYS A 132 -22.85 19.68 -8.22
N GLY A 133 -21.88 18.80 -8.44
CA GLY A 133 -21.89 17.81 -9.53
C GLY A 133 -22.73 16.55 -9.26
N ASN A 134 -23.45 16.49 -8.14
CA ASN A 134 -24.29 15.35 -7.73
C ASN A 134 -25.81 15.61 -7.94
N TYR A 135 -26.17 16.43 -8.94
CA TYR A 135 -27.55 16.60 -9.42
C TYR A 135 -27.62 16.34 -10.92
#